data_AF-T1BMS2-F1
#
_entry.id   AF-T1BMS2-F1
#
_cell.length_a   1.000
_cell.length_b   1.000
_cell.length_c   1.000
_cell.angle_alpha   90.00
_cell.angle_beta   90.00
_cell.angle_gamma   90.00
#
_symmetry.space_group_name_H-M   'P 1'
#
loop_
_entity.id
_entity.type
_entity.pdbx_description
1 polymer ?
#
loop_
_entity_poly.entity_id
_entity_poly.type
_entity_poly.pdbx_seq_one_letter_code
_entity_poly.pdbx_strand_id
1 'polypeptide(L)'
;DHRRARYANAQVETTNRHLAMQRLGIGFQAGNGLIFGLERVLVIWLAAVLVLKGEFSAGMLVAFVAYADQFSRRAANLIDQWNDFKMLGLHAERVADIALTPAEAQLEGVHSGPLPDASLEVKNLRFRYAEGEPWVIEGCSFRIEPGESVAIAAPSGVGKTTLAKLVLGLLEPTEGTILFGGIDIRKLG
;
A
#
# COMPACT_ATOMS: atom_id res chain seq x y z
N ASP A 1 -6.51 8.30 27.36
CA ASP A 1 -6.54 9.48 26.47
C ASP A 1 -5.51 9.54 25.34
N HIS A 2 -4.24 9.13 25.53
CA HIS A 2 -3.21 9.21 24.48
C HIS A 2 -3.54 8.51 23.14
N ARG A 3 -4.21 7.34 23.15
CA ARG A 3 -4.62 6.64 21.91
C ARG A 3 -5.65 7.42 21.09
N ARG A 4 -6.61 8.07 21.76
CA ARG A 4 -7.63 8.90 21.10
C ARG A 4 -7.01 10.16 20.49
N ALA A 5 -6.08 10.80 21.19
CA ALA A 5 -5.33 11.94 20.66
C ALA A 5 -4.49 11.57 19.42
N ARG A 6 -3.83 10.40 19.43
CA ARG A 6 -3.05 9.92 18.28
C ARG A 6 -3.93 9.62 17.06
N TYR A 7 -5.09 9.01 17.28
CA TYR A 7 -6.07 8.76 16.22
C TYR A 7 -6.64 10.06 15.64
N ALA A 8 -7.02 11.01 16.50
CA ALA A 8 -7.52 12.31 16.08
C ALA A 8 -6.48 13.08 15.27
N ASN A 9 -5.21 13.10 15.70
CA ASN A 9 -4.13 13.75 14.96
C ASN A 9 -3.90 13.09 13.59
N ALA A 10 -3.91 11.77 13.52
CA ALA A 10 -3.78 11.05 12.25
C ALA A 10 -4.95 11.35 11.30
N GLN A 11 -6.18 11.45 11.82
CA GLN A 11 -7.36 11.78 11.02
C GLN A 11 -7.36 13.24 10.54
N VAL A 12 -6.83 14.17 11.34
CA VAL A 12 -6.61 15.55 10.94
C VAL A 12 -5.55 15.62 9.84
N GLU A 13 -4.46 14.86 9.96
CA GLU A 13 -3.39 14.86 8.95
C GLU A 13 -3.86 14.32 7.59
N THR A 14 -4.63 13.21 7.58
CA THR A 14 -5.18 12.65 6.33
C THR A 14 -6.20 13.59 5.69
N THR A 15 -7.06 14.21 6.50
CA THR A 15 -8.05 15.19 6.02
C THR A 15 -7.35 16.44 5.47
N ASN A 16 -6.32 16.94 6.13
CA ASN A 16 -5.55 18.09 5.66
C ASN A 16 -4.83 17.82 4.34
N ARG A 17 -4.25 16.62 4.15
CA ARG A 17 -3.64 16.27 2.86
C ARG A 17 -4.68 16.15 1.75
N HIS A 18 -5.86 15.60 2.04
CA HIS A 18 -6.96 15.54 1.09
C HIS A 18 -7.46 16.93 0.69
N LEU A 19 -7.64 17.82 1.67
CA LEU A 19 -8.06 19.21 1.45
C LEU A 19 -7.01 20.00 0.67
N ALA A 20 -5.70 19.76 0.89
CA ALA A 20 -4.65 20.40 0.11
C ALA A 20 -4.71 20.00 -1.37
N MET A 21 -4.90 18.71 -1.67
CA MET A 21 -5.10 18.25 -3.05
C MET A 21 -6.37 18.82 -3.68
N GLN A 22 -7.48 18.87 -2.93
CA GLN A 22 -8.72 19.49 -3.41
C GLN A 22 -8.55 20.98 -3.70
N ARG A 23 -7.84 21.74 -2.84
CA ARG A 23 -7.57 23.16 -3.06
C ARG A 23 -6.74 23.41 -4.32
N LEU A 24 -5.76 22.54 -4.62
CA LEU A 24 -5.02 22.60 -5.88
C LEU A 24 -5.93 22.33 -7.08
N GLY A 25 -6.82 21.34 -6.99
CA GLY A 25 -7.82 21.05 -8.04
C GLY A 25 -8.79 22.21 -8.27
N ILE A 26 -9.33 22.79 -7.19
CA ILE A 26 -10.22 23.95 -7.26
C ILE A 26 -9.48 25.17 -7.85
N GLY A 27 -8.24 25.41 -7.45
CA GLY A 27 -7.42 26.48 -8.00
C GLY A 27 -7.17 26.32 -9.50
N PHE A 28 -6.88 25.10 -9.94
CA PHE A 28 -6.70 24.77 -11.36
C PHE A 28 -8.00 24.95 -12.16
N GLN A 29 -9.13 24.47 -11.65
CA GLN A 29 -10.44 24.66 -12.28
C GLN A 29 -10.84 26.13 -12.36
N ALA A 30 -10.63 26.90 -11.29
CA ALA A 30 -10.90 28.33 -11.29
C ALA A 30 -10.01 29.09 -12.30
N GLY A 31 -8.73 28.75 -12.37
CA GLY A 31 -7.78 29.30 -13.35
C GLY A 31 -8.21 29.01 -14.79
N ASN A 32 -8.49 27.75 -15.11
CA ASN A 32 -8.99 27.37 -16.43
C ASN A 32 -10.32 28.05 -16.75
N GLY A 33 -11.25 28.12 -15.79
CA GLY A 33 -12.53 28.81 -15.97
C GLY A 33 -12.38 30.28 -16.34
N LEU A 34 -11.43 30.99 -15.73
CA LEU A 34 -11.12 32.38 -16.08
C LEU A 34 -10.51 32.50 -17.49
N ILE A 35 -9.58 31.59 -17.85
CA ILE A 35 -8.94 31.57 -19.17
C ILE A 35 -10.00 31.35 -20.26
N PHE A 36 -10.82 30.31 -20.12
CA PHE A 36 -11.90 30.01 -21.09
C PHE A 36 -13.00 31.07 -21.09
N GLY A 37 -13.27 31.70 -19.95
CA GLY A 37 -14.21 32.82 -19.87
C GLY A 37 -13.72 34.04 -20.68
N LEU A 38 -12.45 34.40 -20.53
CA LEU A 38 -11.82 35.49 -21.29
C LEU A 38 -11.74 35.17 -22.78
N GLU A 39 -11.35 33.94 -23.12
CA GLU A 39 -11.37 33.43 -24.50
C GLU A 39 -12.76 33.62 -25.12
N ARG A 40 -13.82 33.20 -24.41
CA ARG A 40 -15.19 33.27 -24.93
C ARG A 40 -15.64 34.72 -25.17
N VAL A 41 -15.30 35.64 -24.28
CA VAL A 41 -15.56 37.07 -24.48
C VAL A 41 -14.81 37.60 -25.71
N LEU A 42 -13.53 37.25 -25.85
CA LEU A 42 -12.69 37.63 -27.00
C LEU A 42 -13.27 37.10 -28.32
N VAL A 43 -13.66 35.83 -28.37
CA VAL A 43 -14.25 35.17 -29.55
C VAL A 43 -15.55 35.85 -29.96
N ILE A 44 -16.44 36.12 -29.00
CA ILE A 44 -17.72 36.80 -29.26
C ILE A 44 -17.47 38.23 -29.77
N TRP A 45 -16.53 38.95 -29.15
CA TRP A 45 -16.19 40.31 -29.56
C TRP A 45 -15.63 40.37 -30.99
N LEU A 46 -14.66 39.51 -31.32
CA LEU A 46 -14.10 39.38 -32.68
C LEU A 46 -15.18 39.07 -33.72
N ALA A 47 -16.05 38.11 -33.40
CA ALA A 47 -17.10 37.69 -34.32
C ALA A 47 -18.17 38.78 -34.50
N ALA A 48 -18.51 39.53 -33.45
CA ALA A 48 -19.42 40.68 -33.54
C ALA A 48 -18.83 41.81 -34.41
N VAL A 49 -17.54 42.11 -34.29
CA VAL A 49 -16.86 43.12 -35.13
C VAL A 49 -16.88 42.73 -36.60
N LEU A 50 -16.70 41.45 -36.93
CA LEU A 50 -16.78 40.94 -38.31
C LEU A 50 -18.19 41.07 -38.91
N VAL A 51 -19.24 40.90 -38.09
CA VAL A 51 -20.62 41.14 -38.52
C VAL A 51 -20.87 42.62 -38.78
N LEU A 52 -20.38 43.51 -37.92
CA LEU A 52 -20.53 44.97 -38.09
C LEU A 52 -19.81 45.50 -39.34
N LYS A 53 -18.71 44.85 -39.75
CA LYS A 53 -18.01 45.14 -41.01
C LYS A 53 -18.71 44.60 -42.26
N GLY A 54 -19.78 43.81 -42.09
CA GLY A 54 -20.52 43.19 -43.20
C GLY A 54 -19.83 41.97 -43.81
N GLU A 55 -18.70 41.52 -43.25
CA GLU A 55 -17.99 40.32 -43.72
C GLU A 55 -18.72 39.04 -43.27
N PHE A 56 -19.40 39.08 -42.12
CA PHE A 56 -20.15 37.96 -41.55
C PHE A 56 -21.67 38.23 -41.51
N SER A 57 -22.47 37.20 -41.79
CA SER A 57 -23.92 37.22 -41.55
C SER A 57 -24.22 36.83 -40.10
N ALA A 58 -25.41 37.19 -39.62
CA ALA A 58 -25.86 36.81 -38.28
C ALA A 58 -25.88 35.28 -38.07
N GLY A 59 -26.18 34.49 -39.12
CA GLY A 59 -26.14 33.03 -39.05
C GLY A 59 -24.72 32.47 -38.91
N MET A 60 -23.75 33.07 -39.61
CA MET A 60 -22.34 32.67 -39.50
C MET A 60 -21.76 32.98 -38.12
N LEU A 61 -22.18 34.08 -37.49
CA LEU A 61 -21.81 34.39 -36.10
C LEU A 61 -22.27 33.29 -35.14
N VAL A 62 -23.54 32.89 -35.21
CA VAL A 62 -24.10 31.85 -34.33
C VAL A 62 -23.35 30.52 -34.53
N ALA A 63 -23.10 30.13 -35.78
CA ALA A 63 -22.35 28.92 -36.09
C ALA A 63 -20.90 28.98 -35.58
N PHE A 64 -20.20 30.10 -35.77
CA PHE A 64 -18.82 30.27 -35.34
C PHE A 64 -18.68 30.20 -33.82
N VAL A 65 -19.54 30.92 -33.08
CA VAL A 65 -19.54 30.89 -31.61
C VAL A 65 -19.84 29.48 -31.09
N ALA A 66 -20.78 28.76 -31.72
CA ALA A 66 -21.08 27.38 -31.34
C ALA A 66 -19.89 26.43 -31.57
N TYR A 67 -19.21 26.53 -32.70
CA TYR A 67 -18.04 25.69 -32.99
C TYR A 67 -16.83 26.03 -32.13
N ALA A 68 -16.58 27.32 -31.87
CA ALA A 68 -15.51 27.75 -30.98
C ALA A 68 -15.74 27.21 -29.57
N ASP A 69 -16.95 27.37 -29.03
CA ASP A 69 -17.31 26.86 -27.70
C ASP A 69 -17.25 25.33 -27.64
N GLN A 70 -17.65 24.61 -28.68
CA GLN A 70 -17.45 23.16 -28.77
C GLN A 70 -15.96 22.80 -28.74
N PHE A 71 -15.10 23.52 -29.46
CA PHE A 71 -13.67 23.28 -29.48
C PHE A 71 -13.03 23.50 -28.11
N SER A 72 -13.30 24.63 -27.43
CA SER A 72 -12.75 24.95 -26.12
C SER A 72 -13.14 23.91 -25.07
N ARG A 73 -14.40 23.44 -25.08
CA ARG A 73 -14.86 22.35 -24.21
C ARG A 73 -14.10 21.04 -24.45
N ARG A 74 -13.88 20.67 -25.71
CA ARG A 74 -13.13 19.44 -26.04
C ARG A 74 -11.67 19.54 -25.62
N ALA A 75 -11.04 20.71 -25.76
CA ALA A 75 -9.70 20.96 -25.27
C ALA A 75 -9.61 20.84 -23.74
N ALA A 76 -10.55 21.45 -23.01
CA ALA A 76 -10.62 21.37 -21.54
C ALA A 76 -10.78 19.91 -21.06
N ASN A 77 -11.69 19.15 -21.69
CA ASN A 77 -11.91 17.75 -21.33
C ASN A 77 -10.65 16.89 -21.50
N LEU A 78 -9.80 17.19 -22.50
CA LEU A 78 -8.56 16.46 -22.71
C LEU A 78 -7.54 16.72 -21.59
N ILE A 79 -7.51 17.95 -21.07
CA ILE A 79 -6.67 18.33 -19.92
C ILE A 79 -7.14 17.59 -18.66
N ASP A 80 -8.46 17.53 -18.43
CA ASP A 80 -9.02 16.81 -17.29
C ASP A 80 -8.74 15.31 -17.37
N GLN A 81 -8.92 14.70 -18.55
CA GLN A 81 -8.56 13.29 -18.78
C GLN A 81 -7.08 12.99 -18.54
N TRP A 82 -6.19 13.93 -18.89
CA TRP A 82 -4.76 13.79 -18.62
C TRP A 82 -4.46 13.77 -17.12
N ASN A 83 -5.14 14.62 -16.34
CA ASN A 83 -5.02 14.62 -14.88
C ASN A 83 -5.55 13.31 -14.27
N ASP A 84 -6.69 12.82 -14.74
CA ASP A 84 -7.26 11.53 -14.29
C ASP A 84 -6.33 10.36 -14.60
N PHE A 85 -5.70 10.35 -15.78
CA PHE A 85 -4.74 9.32 -16.17
C PHE A 85 -3.51 9.29 -15.25
N LYS A 86 -3.01 10.45 -14.83
CA LYS A 86 -1.92 10.53 -13.84
C LYS A 86 -2.34 9.97 -12.48
N MET A 87 -3.56 10.25 -12.02
CA MET A 87 -4.09 9.70 -10.77
C MET A 87 -4.23 8.17 -10.83
N LEU A 88 -4.67 7.62 -11.97
CA LEU A 88 -4.70 6.18 -12.19
C LEU A 88 -3.31 5.54 -12.07
N GLY A 89 -2.28 6.18 -12.63
CA GLY A 89 -0.89 5.70 -12.49
C GLY A 89 -0.44 5.58 -11.03
N LEU A 90 -0.75 6.58 -10.20
CA LEU A 90 -0.45 6.55 -8.76
C LEU A 90 -1.20 5.43 -8.02
N HIS A 91 -2.41 5.09 -8.46
CA HIS A 91 -3.15 3.95 -7.89
C HIS A 91 -2.54 2.61 -8.31
N ALA A 92 -2.10 2.50 -9.56
CA ALA A 92 -1.43 1.30 -10.07
C ALA A 92 -0.12 1.01 -9.34
N GLU A 93 0.68 2.04 -9.04
CA GLU A 93 1.93 1.91 -8.28
C GLU A 93 1.71 1.27 -6.90
N ARG A 94 0.69 1.70 -6.15
CA ARG A 94 0.37 1.09 -4.85
C ARG A 94 -0.07 -0.36 -4.94
N VAL A 95 -0.78 -0.72 -6.01
CA VAL A 95 -1.15 -2.12 -6.26
C VAL A 95 0.10 -2.93 -6.59
N ALA A 96 1.00 -2.37 -7.39
CA ALA A 96 2.27 -2.99 -7.73
C ALA A 96 3.13 -3.25 -6.49
N ASP A 97 3.20 -2.31 -5.54
CA ASP A 97 3.94 -2.50 -4.27
C ASP A 97 3.48 -3.76 -3.52
N ILE A 98 2.18 -3.98 -3.42
CA ILE A 98 1.62 -5.15 -2.74
C ILE A 98 1.82 -6.41 -3.58
N ALA A 99 1.53 -6.34 -4.88
CA ALA A 99 1.60 -7.48 -5.79
C ALA A 99 3.05 -7.97 -6.02
N LEU A 100 4.02 -7.06 -5.93
CA LEU A 100 5.46 -7.33 -6.09
C LEU A 100 6.19 -7.50 -4.76
N THR A 101 5.49 -7.45 -3.63
CA THR A 101 6.08 -7.81 -2.34
C THR A 101 6.55 -9.27 -2.43
N PRO A 102 7.83 -9.56 -2.07
CA PRO A 102 8.35 -10.92 -2.12
C PRO A 102 7.47 -11.82 -1.26
N ALA A 103 7.10 -12.98 -1.82
CA ALA A 103 6.41 -14.00 -1.04
C ALA A 103 7.27 -14.37 0.18
N GLU A 104 6.61 -14.63 1.31
CA GLU A 104 7.29 -15.22 2.46
C GLU A 104 8.03 -16.48 2.00
N ALA A 105 9.26 -16.67 2.47
CA ALA A 105 10.09 -17.80 2.07
C ALA A 105 9.29 -19.09 2.29
N GLN A 106 8.95 -19.79 1.21
CA GLN A 106 8.41 -21.13 1.33
C GLN A 106 9.46 -21.99 2.01
N LEU A 107 9.09 -22.58 3.14
CA LEU A 107 9.89 -23.58 3.84
C LEU A 107 10.37 -24.60 2.80
N GLU A 108 11.69 -24.65 2.58
CA GLU A 108 12.27 -25.50 1.56
C GLU A 108 12.12 -26.98 1.96
N GLY A 109 11.10 -27.62 1.40
CA GLY A 109 10.98 -29.06 1.31
C GLY A 109 9.79 -29.59 2.10
N VAL A 110 8.78 -30.06 1.37
CA VAL A 110 7.75 -30.92 1.95
C VAL A 110 8.37 -32.30 2.17
N HIS A 111 8.66 -32.67 3.42
CA HIS A 111 9.07 -34.03 3.76
C HIS A 111 8.04 -35.02 3.20
N SER A 112 8.46 -35.82 2.22
CA SER A 112 7.63 -36.79 1.51
C SER A 112 7.83 -38.22 2.04
N GLY A 113 8.52 -38.39 3.17
CA GLY A 113 8.79 -39.68 3.78
C GLY A 113 7.67 -40.15 4.73
N PRO A 114 7.85 -41.31 5.38
CA PRO A 114 6.96 -41.75 6.45
C PRO A 114 6.92 -40.73 7.60
N LEU A 115 5.84 -40.78 8.39
CA LEU A 115 5.69 -39.93 9.56
C LEU A 115 6.92 -40.05 10.48
N PRO A 116 7.60 -38.94 10.81
CA PRO A 116 8.74 -38.95 11.71
C PRO A 116 8.34 -39.45 13.10
N ASP A 117 9.31 -40.02 13.82
CA ASP A 117 9.12 -40.36 15.23
C ASP A 117 8.78 -39.11 16.06
N ALA A 118 7.99 -39.26 17.11
CA ALA A 118 7.45 -38.16 17.92
C ALA A 118 8.47 -37.55 18.90
N SER A 119 9.76 -37.57 18.56
CA SER A 119 10.84 -36.96 19.34
C SER A 119 11.07 -35.51 18.90
N LEU A 120 11.23 -34.58 19.84
CA LEU A 120 11.58 -33.18 19.55
C LEU A 120 12.97 -32.87 20.09
N GLU A 121 13.84 -32.27 19.28
CA GLU A 121 15.20 -31.88 19.68
C GLU A 121 15.46 -30.42 19.28
N VAL A 122 15.84 -29.59 20.27
CA VAL A 122 16.18 -28.18 20.11
C VAL A 122 17.67 -28.00 20.42
N LYS A 123 18.42 -27.38 19.50
CA LYS A 123 19.87 -27.18 19.60
C LYS A 123 20.26 -25.72 19.52
N ASN A 124 20.86 -25.21 20.60
CA ASN A 124 21.41 -23.85 20.72
C ASN A 124 20.50 -22.77 20.13
N LEU A 125 19.20 -22.86 20.41
CA LEU A 125 18.16 -22.01 19.85
C LEU A 125 18.33 -20.57 20.34
N ARG A 126 18.38 -19.62 19.40
CA ARG A 126 18.43 -18.18 19.68
C ARG A 126 17.41 -17.45 18.80
N PHE A 127 16.68 -16.51 19.39
CA PHE A 127 15.64 -15.78 18.68
C PHE A 127 15.45 -14.35 19.20
N ARG A 128 15.26 -13.42 18.27
CA ARG A 128 14.85 -12.02 18.49
C ARG A 128 13.91 -11.58 17.37
N TYR A 129 12.99 -10.65 17.65
CA TYR A 129 11.98 -10.20 16.67
C TYR A 129 12.51 -9.28 15.58
N ALA A 130 13.57 -8.52 15.87
CA ALA A 130 14.23 -7.65 14.90
C ALA A 130 15.73 -7.52 15.18
N GLU A 131 16.49 -7.12 14.17
CA GLU A 131 17.89 -6.75 14.36
C GLU A 131 18.00 -5.54 15.31
N GLY A 132 18.77 -5.71 16.39
CA GLY A 132 18.95 -4.68 17.43
C GLY A 132 18.01 -4.82 18.63
N GLU A 133 17.02 -5.71 18.58
CA GLU A 133 16.24 -6.06 19.78
C GLU A 133 16.96 -7.08 20.66
N PRO A 134 16.69 -7.09 21.99
CA PRO A 134 17.26 -8.08 22.89
C PRO A 134 16.83 -9.51 22.53
N TRP A 135 17.69 -10.47 22.83
CA TRP A 135 17.37 -11.89 22.68
C TRP A 135 16.19 -12.28 23.57
N VAL A 136 15.15 -12.85 22.96
CA VAL A 136 14.01 -13.44 23.69
C VAL A 136 14.35 -14.86 24.15
N ILE A 137 15.12 -15.58 23.32
CA ILE A 137 15.67 -16.89 23.64
C ILE A 137 17.17 -16.82 23.31
N GLU A 138 18.01 -17.25 24.25
CA GLU A 138 19.47 -17.20 24.09
C GLU A 138 20.11 -18.53 24.48
N GLY A 139 20.36 -19.40 23.49
CA GLY A 139 21.11 -20.64 23.66
C GLY A 139 20.34 -21.79 24.30
N CYS A 140 19.03 -21.91 24.01
CA CYS A 140 18.20 -22.97 24.58
C CYS A 140 18.46 -24.31 23.87
N SER A 141 18.73 -25.38 24.64
CA SER A 141 18.88 -26.74 24.12
C SER A 141 18.15 -27.74 25.01
N PHE A 142 17.30 -28.58 24.44
CA PHE A 142 16.60 -29.65 25.13
C PHE A 142 16.12 -30.71 24.14
N ARG A 143 15.79 -31.89 24.64
CA ARG A 143 15.22 -33.00 23.87
C ARG A 143 14.02 -33.57 24.63
N ILE A 144 12.98 -33.91 23.89
CA ILE A 144 11.74 -34.54 24.39
C ILE A 144 11.60 -35.87 23.67
N GLU A 145 11.57 -36.96 24.42
CA GLU A 145 11.41 -38.31 23.87
C GLU A 145 9.94 -38.64 23.56
N PRO A 146 9.66 -39.62 22.68
CA PRO A 146 8.30 -40.06 22.40
C PRO A 146 7.55 -40.47 23.68
N GLY A 147 6.36 -39.90 23.89
CA GLY A 147 5.53 -40.15 25.07
C GLY A 147 5.91 -39.31 26.30
N GLU A 148 6.96 -38.50 26.24
CA GLU A 148 7.33 -37.58 27.30
C GLU A 148 6.42 -36.33 27.30
N SER A 149 6.03 -35.87 28.50
CA SER A 149 5.23 -34.66 28.68
C SER A 149 6.03 -33.61 29.45
N VAL A 150 6.38 -32.51 28.77
CA VAL A 150 7.18 -31.43 29.35
C VAL A 150 6.30 -30.20 29.62
N ALA A 151 6.38 -29.68 30.84
CA ALA A 151 5.72 -28.45 31.23
C ALA A 151 6.70 -27.26 31.20
N ILE A 152 6.38 -26.21 30.45
CA ILE A 152 7.19 -24.99 30.37
C ILE A 152 6.64 -23.96 31.37
N ALA A 153 7.32 -23.79 32.50
CA ALA A 153 6.95 -22.82 33.54
C ALA A 153 7.89 -21.61 33.56
N ALA A 154 7.33 -20.39 33.49
CA ALA A 154 8.07 -19.13 33.64
C ALA A 154 7.08 -17.97 33.94
N PRO A 155 7.55 -16.81 34.45
CA PRO A 155 6.75 -15.58 34.57
C PRO A 155 6.21 -15.07 33.23
N SER A 156 5.16 -14.23 33.26
CA SER A 156 4.61 -13.62 32.04
C SER A 156 5.68 -12.76 31.33
N GLY A 157 5.71 -12.81 29.99
CA GLY A 157 6.64 -12.00 29.17
C GLY A 157 8.02 -12.62 28.91
N VAL A 158 8.37 -13.76 29.51
CA VAL A 158 9.72 -14.39 29.38
C VAL A 158 9.93 -15.18 28.07
N GLY A 159 8.95 -15.16 27.14
CA GLY A 159 9.13 -15.82 25.83
C GLY A 159 8.59 -17.25 25.69
N LYS A 160 7.78 -17.74 26.65
CA LYS A 160 7.12 -19.07 26.54
C LYS A 160 6.31 -19.23 25.25
N THR A 161 5.46 -18.25 24.94
CA THR A 161 4.66 -18.24 23.71
C THR A 161 5.54 -18.14 22.47
N THR A 162 6.68 -17.44 22.58
CA THR A 162 7.67 -17.35 21.50
C THR A 162 8.33 -18.70 21.24
N LEU A 163 8.75 -19.42 22.29
CA LEU A 163 9.28 -20.78 22.17
C LEU A 163 8.26 -21.74 21.56
N ALA A 164 7.00 -21.68 21.99
CA ALA A 164 5.94 -22.50 21.41
C ALA A 164 5.75 -22.21 19.91
N LYS A 165 5.74 -20.93 19.50
CA LYS A 165 5.64 -20.54 18.09
C LYS A 165 6.83 -21.02 17.25
N LEU A 166 8.04 -20.98 17.81
CA LEU A 166 9.26 -21.49 17.15
C LEU A 166 9.20 -23.01 16.96
N VAL A 167 8.80 -23.76 17.98
CA VAL A 167 8.65 -25.23 17.90
C VAL A 167 7.58 -25.63 16.88
N LEU A 168 6.52 -24.83 16.75
CA LEU A 168 5.45 -25.03 15.76
C LEU A 168 5.82 -24.56 14.33
N GLY A 169 7.02 -24.00 14.13
CA GLY A 169 7.44 -23.46 12.83
C GLY A 169 6.73 -22.17 12.41
N LEU A 170 5.99 -21.51 13.30
CA LEU A 170 5.31 -20.24 13.04
C LEU A 170 6.26 -19.03 13.08
N LEU A 171 7.45 -19.23 13.62
CA LEU A 171 8.54 -18.27 13.62
C LEU A 171 9.82 -19.01 13.21
N GLU A 172 10.69 -18.32 12.49
CA GLU A 172 12.00 -18.85 12.15
C GLU A 172 13.02 -18.50 13.24
N PRO A 173 13.85 -19.47 13.69
CA PRO A 173 14.92 -19.18 14.63
C PRO A 173 15.98 -18.28 13.98
N THR A 174 16.52 -17.34 14.75
CA THR A 174 17.65 -16.51 14.29
C THR A 174 18.94 -17.33 14.22
N GLU A 175 19.17 -18.20 15.23
CA GLU A 175 20.24 -19.19 15.22
C GLU A 175 19.77 -20.49 15.90
N GLY A 176 20.48 -21.59 15.62
CA GLY A 176 20.16 -22.91 16.15
C GLY A 176 19.23 -23.71 15.24
N THR A 177 18.77 -24.86 15.72
CA THR A 177 17.96 -25.78 14.91
C THR A 177 16.94 -26.50 15.78
N ILE A 178 15.76 -26.75 15.21
CA ILE A 178 14.69 -27.53 15.82
C ILE A 178 14.42 -28.73 14.91
N LEU A 179 14.46 -29.92 15.50
CA LEU A 179 14.32 -31.20 14.81
C LEU A 179 13.11 -31.95 15.38
N PHE A 180 12.27 -32.51 14.53
CA PHE A 180 11.18 -33.41 14.90
C PHE A 180 11.37 -34.75 14.19
N GLY A 181 11.46 -35.83 14.95
CA GLY A 181 11.86 -37.16 14.47
C GLY A 181 13.21 -37.18 13.75
N GLY A 182 14.13 -36.29 14.15
CA GLY A 182 15.45 -36.11 13.50
C GLY A 182 15.43 -35.25 12.21
N ILE A 183 14.27 -34.73 11.81
CA ILE A 183 14.09 -33.90 10.61
C ILE A 183 13.91 -32.45 11.02
N ASP A 184 14.59 -31.53 10.35
CA ASP A 184 14.43 -30.09 10.58
C ASP A 184 12.97 -29.67 10.35
N ILE A 185 12.37 -28.94 11.30
CA ILE A 185 10.97 -28.50 11.19
C ILE A 185 10.72 -27.63 9.96
N ARG A 186 11.76 -26.95 9.44
CA ARG A 186 11.69 -26.18 8.19
C ARG A 186 11.52 -27.04 6.95
N LYS A 187 11.60 -28.37 7.09
CA LYS A 187 11.38 -29.35 6.03
C LYS A 187 10.12 -30.19 6.26
N LEU A 188 9.33 -29.89 7.28
CA LEU A 188 8.10 -30.62 7.60
C LEU A 188 6.84 -29.88 7.12
N GLY A 189 7.00 -28.71 6.49
CA GLY A 189 5.93 -27.86 5.96
C GLY A 189 6.20 -27.42 4.53
#